data_AF-A0A1Q3SQX7-F1
#
_entry.id   AF-A0A1Q3SQX7-F1
#
_cell.length_a   1.000
_cell.length_b   1.000
_cell.length_c   1.000
_cell.angle_alpha   90.00
_cell.angle_beta   90.00
_cell.angle_gamma   90.00
#
_symmetry.space_group_name_H-M   'P 1'
#
loop_
_entity.id
_entity.type
_entity.pdbx_description
1 polymer ?
#
loop_
_entity_poly.entity_id
_entity_poly.type
_entity_poly.pdbx_seq_one_letter_code
_entity_poly.pdbx_strand_id
1 'polypeptide(L)'
;MFPGPDNPPPPPEKWFRRNPERVLLEKAVMAKSFPQFELILLADDFLRWFGPLETNRGNVYRLEVRYPDEFPDKAPQVYPLNPVIEAFMPGTNRYKHQYPDGHLCLYYPGDKTFSPKTTAAAVVAVAAAWFFSYETWLESGCTYWPGQEAPDIPLV
;
A
#
# COMPACT_ATOMS: atom_id res chain seq x y z
N MET A 1 -13.51 28.22 -28.62
CA MET A 1 -12.37 27.53 -29.27
C MET A 1 -12.15 26.24 -28.49
N PHE A 2 -12.71 25.13 -28.97
CA PHE A 2 -12.46 23.82 -28.36
C PHE A 2 -11.09 23.35 -28.85
N PRO A 3 -10.20 22.84 -27.98
CA PRO A 3 -8.94 22.28 -28.43
C PRO A 3 -9.22 21.11 -29.38
N GLY A 4 -8.52 21.10 -30.53
CA GLY A 4 -8.61 20.02 -31.50
C GLY A 4 -8.08 18.69 -30.93
N PRO A 5 -8.34 17.56 -31.62
CA PRO A 5 -8.06 16.21 -31.13
C PRO A 5 -6.58 15.91 -30.82
N ASP A 6 -5.66 16.76 -31.27
CA ASP A 6 -4.22 16.54 -31.19
C ASP A 6 -3.55 17.17 -29.95
N ASN A 7 -4.32 17.83 -29.07
CA ASN A 7 -3.78 18.40 -27.84
C ASN A 7 -4.63 17.96 -26.65
N PRO A 8 -4.35 16.78 -26.06
CA PRO A 8 -5.06 16.34 -24.86
C PRO A 8 -4.92 17.40 -23.76
N PRO A 9 -5.94 17.58 -22.90
CA PRO A 9 -5.79 18.47 -21.76
C PRO A 9 -4.57 18.04 -20.93
N PRO A 10 -3.85 19.00 -20.32
CA PRO A 10 -2.74 18.65 -19.44
C PRO A 10 -3.23 17.67 -18.37
N PRO A 11 -2.38 16.74 -17.92
CA PRO A 11 -2.76 15.81 -16.87
C PRO A 11 -3.24 16.61 -15.65
N PRO A 12 -4.25 16.10 -14.93
CA PRO A 12 -4.75 16.78 -13.74
C PRO A 12 -3.63 17.00 -12.74
N GLU A 13 -3.68 18.13 -12.04
CA GLU A 13 -2.69 18.47 -11.03
C GLU A 13 -2.64 17.41 -9.92
N LYS A 14 -1.42 17.00 -9.54
CA LYS A 14 -1.19 16.00 -8.48
C LYS A 14 -1.83 16.41 -7.15
N TRP A 15 -2.41 15.44 -6.43
CA TRP A 15 -3.13 15.68 -5.17
C TRP A 15 -2.31 16.45 -4.12
N PHE A 16 -1.00 16.18 -4.03
CA PHE A 16 -0.12 16.75 -3.02
C PHE A 16 0.21 18.23 -3.29
N ARG A 17 0.04 18.70 -4.53
CA ARG A 17 0.13 20.12 -4.88
C ARG A 17 -1.19 20.84 -4.60
N ARG A 18 -2.32 20.18 -4.92
CA ARG A 18 -3.68 20.69 -4.65
C ARG A 18 -4.00 20.78 -3.16
N ASN A 19 -3.43 19.90 -2.33
CA ASN A 19 -3.71 19.80 -0.91
C ASN A 19 -2.43 19.66 -0.07
N PRO A 20 -1.64 20.75 0.09
CA PRO A 20 -0.40 20.73 0.86
C PRO A 20 -0.63 20.49 2.36
N GLU A 21 -1.79 20.89 2.91
CA GLU A 21 -2.15 20.60 4.31
C GLU A 21 -2.26 19.11 4.58
N ARG A 22 -2.82 18.35 3.63
CA ARG A 22 -2.84 16.89 3.72
C ARG A 22 -1.44 16.31 3.79
N VAL A 23 -0.49 16.83 3.01
CA VAL A 23 0.92 16.39 3.05
C VAL A 23 1.52 16.63 4.45
N LEU A 24 1.27 17.79 5.05
CA LEU A 24 1.74 18.10 6.40
C LEU A 24 1.15 17.16 7.46
N LEU A 25 -0.14 16.84 7.37
CA LEU A 25 -0.80 15.88 8.24
C LEU A 25 -0.16 14.48 8.11
N GLU A 26 0.01 14.00 6.88
CA GLU A 26 0.64 12.70 6.59
C GLU A 26 2.04 12.64 7.21
N LYS A 27 2.84 13.71 7.04
CA LYS A 27 4.18 13.81 7.66
C LYS A 27 4.14 13.78 9.18
N ALA A 28 3.24 14.54 9.79
CA ALA A 28 3.13 14.60 11.25
C ALA A 28 2.73 13.26 11.86
N VAL A 29 1.75 12.55 11.25
CA VAL A 29 1.28 11.26 11.75
C VAL A 29 2.31 10.16 11.50
N MET A 30 2.99 10.17 10.34
CA MET A 30 4.06 9.22 10.03
C MET A 30 5.24 9.40 10.98
N ALA A 31 5.71 10.63 11.20
CA ALA A 31 6.83 10.89 12.11
C ALA A 31 6.54 10.45 13.56
N LYS A 32 5.28 10.50 13.99
CA LYS A 32 4.86 10.02 15.32
C LYS A 32 4.82 8.48 15.42
N SER A 33 4.43 7.79 14.35
CA SER A 33 4.10 6.36 14.38
C SER A 33 5.24 5.48 13.86
N PHE A 34 5.89 5.93 12.78
CA PHE A 34 6.96 5.25 12.06
C PHE A 34 8.06 6.28 11.69
N PRO A 35 8.80 6.82 12.68
CA PRO A 35 9.79 7.88 12.46
C PRO A 35 10.92 7.50 11.50
N GLN A 36 11.11 6.21 11.24
CA GLN A 36 12.09 5.67 10.30
C GLN A 36 11.66 5.72 8.83
N PHE A 37 10.43 6.17 8.53
CA PHE A 37 9.94 6.35 7.17
C PHE A 37 10.23 7.76 6.65
N GLU A 38 10.71 7.83 5.41
CA GLU A 38 11.04 9.07 4.72
C GLU A 38 10.10 9.29 3.52
N LEU A 39 9.63 10.53 3.37
CA LEU A 39 8.77 10.93 2.26
C LEU A 39 9.60 11.54 1.13
N ILE A 40 9.54 10.93 -0.04
CA ILE A 40 10.35 11.32 -1.21
C ILE A 40 9.41 11.61 -2.38
N LEU A 41 9.61 12.76 -3.04
CA LEU A 41 9.05 13.04 -4.35
C LEU A 41 10.05 12.55 -5.39
N LEU A 42 9.68 11.53 -6.17
CA LEU A 42 10.55 10.96 -7.19
C LEU A 42 10.48 11.74 -8.51
N ALA A 43 11.43 11.47 -9.41
CA ALA A 43 11.52 12.09 -10.73
C ALA A 43 10.30 11.81 -11.64
N ASP A 44 9.54 10.75 -11.34
CA ASP A 44 8.28 10.43 -12.01
C ASP A 44 7.08 11.22 -11.46
N ASP A 45 7.32 12.19 -10.59
CA ASP A 45 6.32 13.07 -9.99
C ASP A 45 5.32 12.37 -9.06
N PHE A 46 5.72 11.23 -8.49
CA PHE A 46 4.97 10.53 -7.46
C PHE A 46 5.61 10.69 -6.08
N LEU A 47 4.75 10.94 -5.11
CA LEU A 47 5.11 11.03 -3.71
C LEU A 47 5.05 9.64 -3.08
N ARG A 48 6.11 9.23 -2.38
CA ARG A 48 6.23 7.88 -1.82
C ARG A 48 6.92 7.90 -0.46
N TRP A 49 6.51 7.01 0.43
CA TRP A 49 7.24 6.74 1.66
C TRP A 49 8.17 5.55 1.49
N PHE A 50 9.35 5.62 2.09
CA PHE A 50 10.29 4.50 2.19
C PHE A 50 10.74 4.31 3.63
N GLY A 51 10.76 3.07 4.11
CA GLY A 51 11.25 2.81 5.46
C GLY A 51 11.23 1.33 5.82
N PRO A 52 12.00 0.92 6.85
CA PRO A 52 11.91 -0.42 7.39
C PRO A 52 10.72 -0.57 8.34
N LEU A 53 10.05 -1.70 8.25
CA LEU A 53 9.04 -2.18 9.20
C LEU A 53 9.55 -3.46 9.86
N GLU A 54 9.68 -3.44 11.19
CA GLU A 54 10.05 -4.60 11.99
C GLU A 54 8.79 -5.28 12.54
N THR A 55 8.66 -6.59 12.37
CA THR A 55 7.53 -7.36 12.89
C THR A 55 7.75 -7.75 14.36
N ASN A 56 6.71 -8.22 15.02
CA ASN A 56 6.82 -8.76 16.38
C ASN A 56 7.68 -10.03 16.48
N ARG A 57 8.14 -10.58 15.36
CA ARG A 57 9.08 -11.71 15.27
C ARG A 57 10.51 -11.28 14.99
N GLY A 58 10.78 -9.98 14.90
CA GLY A 58 12.12 -9.43 14.65
C GLY A 58 12.56 -9.44 13.19
N ASN A 59 11.68 -9.83 12.25
CA ASN A 59 11.98 -9.72 10.82
C ASN A 59 11.81 -8.27 10.37
N VAL A 60 12.67 -7.82 9.46
CA VAL A 60 12.65 -6.45 8.94
C VAL A 60 12.35 -6.46 7.44
N TYR A 61 11.33 -5.70 7.06
CA TYR A 61 10.93 -5.50 5.67
C TYR A 61 11.10 -4.05 5.28
N ARG A 62 11.88 -3.77 4.24
CA ARG A 62 11.94 -2.43 3.62
C ARG A 62 10.73 -2.26 2.72
N LEU A 63 9.95 -1.22 2.96
CA LEU A 63 8.69 -0.97 2.24
C LEU A 63 8.77 0.30 1.42
N GLU A 64 8.07 0.29 0.28
CA GLU A 64 7.59 1.48 -0.41
C GLU A 64 6.08 1.63 -0.14
N VAL A 65 5.64 2.81 0.27
CA VAL A 65 4.22 3.17 0.32
C VAL A 65 3.96 4.23 -0.75
N ARG A 66 3.28 3.84 -1.82
CA ARG A 66 3.03 4.66 -3.00
C ARG A 66 1.64 5.30 -2.92
N TYR A 67 1.57 6.63 -2.97
CA TYR A 67 0.29 7.30 -3.15
C TYR A 67 -0.19 7.19 -4.60
N PRO A 68 -1.45 6.76 -4.86
CA PRO A 68 -2.05 6.89 -6.18
C PRO A 68 -2.40 8.35 -6.48
N ASP A 69 -2.63 8.67 -7.75
CA ASP A 69 -3.05 10.02 -8.16
C ASP A 69 -4.45 10.38 -7.64
N GLU A 70 -5.30 9.37 -7.45
CA GLU A 70 -6.65 9.49 -6.90
C GLU A 70 -6.68 9.57 -5.37
N PHE A 71 -5.54 9.65 -4.69
CA PHE A 71 -5.53 9.89 -3.24
C PHE A 71 -6.19 11.25 -2.93
N PRO A 72 -7.06 11.35 -1.90
CA PRO A 72 -7.34 10.35 -0.86
C PRO A 72 -8.51 9.39 -1.13
N ASP A 73 -9.08 9.38 -2.33
CA ASP A 73 -10.22 8.51 -2.67
C ASP A 73 -9.78 7.05 -2.86
N LYS A 74 -8.52 6.82 -3.25
CA LYS A 74 -7.89 5.50 -3.28
C LYS A 74 -6.78 5.36 -2.23
N ALA A 75 -6.65 4.16 -1.69
CA ALA A 75 -5.63 3.84 -0.69
C ALA A 75 -4.21 3.87 -1.27
N PRO A 76 -3.21 4.31 -0.49
CA PRO A 76 -1.80 4.06 -0.81
C PRO A 76 -1.53 2.55 -0.95
N GLN A 77 -0.69 2.20 -1.92
CA GLN A 77 -0.26 0.83 -2.16
C GLN A 77 1.05 0.56 -1.43
N VAL A 78 1.20 -0.63 -0.84
CA VAL A 78 2.42 -1.02 -0.10
C VAL A 78 3.16 -2.12 -0.85
N TYR A 79 4.44 -1.90 -1.13
CA TYR A 79 5.31 -2.85 -1.81
C TYR A 79 6.47 -3.26 -0.89
N PRO A 80 6.65 -4.57 -0.61
CA PRO A 80 7.87 -5.07 0.01
C PRO A 80 9.03 -5.00 -0.99
N LEU A 81 10.05 -4.19 -0.68
CA LEU A 81 11.23 -4.02 -1.52
C LEU A 81 12.37 -4.97 -1.14
N ASN A 82 12.52 -5.26 0.16
CA ASN A 82 13.53 -6.18 0.66
C ASN A 82 13.13 -6.78 2.02
N PRO A 83 13.02 -8.11 2.15
CA PRO A 83 13.02 -9.07 1.03
C PRO A 83 11.87 -8.77 0.05
N VAL A 84 12.08 -9.07 -1.22
CA VAL A 84 10.97 -9.13 -2.19
C VAL A 84 10.12 -10.33 -1.80
N ILE A 85 8.80 -10.14 -1.73
CA ILE A 85 7.86 -11.18 -1.31
C ILE A 85 7.05 -11.62 -2.50
N GLU A 86 6.94 -12.93 -2.65
CA GLU A 86 6.00 -13.59 -3.54
C GLU A 86 5.16 -14.56 -2.70
N ALA A 87 3.98 -14.12 -2.27
CA ALA A 87 3.09 -14.93 -1.42
C ALA A 87 2.31 -15.95 -2.26
N PHE A 88 2.99 -16.77 -3.05
CA PHE A 88 2.36 -17.70 -3.98
C PHE A 88 1.76 -18.91 -3.27
N MET A 89 0.47 -19.20 -3.51
CA MET A 89 -0.19 -20.34 -2.87
C MET A 89 0.27 -21.67 -3.52
N PRO A 90 0.83 -22.61 -2.74
CA PRO A 90 1.33 -23.88 -3.27
C PRO A 90 0.27 -24.66 -4.05
N GLY A 91 0.66 -25.20 -5.21
CA GLY A 91 -0.24 -25.99 -6.06
C GLY A 91 -1.30 -25.16 -6.81
N THR A 92 -1.23 -23.83 -6.79
CA THR A 92 -2.14 -22.95 -7.52
C THR A 92 -1.39 -22.01 -8.45
N ASN A 93 -2.10 -21.11 -9.15
CA ASN A 93 -1.50 -19.98 -9.89
C ASN A 93 -1.97 -18.63 -9.33
N ARG A 94 -2.07 -18.53 -8.00
CA ARG A 94 -2.64 -17.37 -7.30
C ARG A 94 -1.75 -16.93 -6.16
N TYR A 95 -1.74 -15.62 -5.92
CA TYR A 95 -1.10 -15.00 -4.77
C TYR A 95 -2.05 -15.00 -3.56
N LYS A 96 -1.50 -15.15 -2.36
CA LYS A 96 -2.18 -15.03 -1.07
C LYS A 96 -2.05 -13.58 -0.59
N HIS A 97 -3.17 -12.87 -0.56
CA HIS A 97 -3.25 -11.46 -0.11
C HIS A 97 -2.21 -10.52 -0.73
N GLN A 98 -1.85 -10.75 -1.98
CA GLN A 98 -0.91 -9.92 -2.73
C GLN A 98 -1.44 -9.82 -4.18
N TYR A 99 -1.27 -8.65 -4.79
CA TYR A 99 -1.61 -8.44 -6.19
C TYR A 99 -0.46 -8.86 -7.12
N PRO A 100 -0.72 -9.19 -8.40
CA PRO A 100 0.31 -9.67 -9.32
C PRO A 100 1.48 -8.71 -9.58
N ASP A 101 1.30 -7.41 -9.34
CA ASP A 101 2.34 -6.38 -9.42
C ASP A 101 3.18 -6.25 -8.13
N GLY A 102 2.91 -7.10 -7.14
CA GLY A 102 3.69 -7.24 -5.91
C GLY A 102 3.17 -6.44 -4.72
N HIS A 103 2.19 -5.54 -4.88
CA HIS A 103 1.67 -4.82 -3.72
C HIS A 103 0.75 -5.67 -2.85
N LEU A 104 0.76 -5.37 -1.56
CA LEU A 104 -0.03 -6.08 -0.56
C LEU A 104 -1.52 -5.77 -0.72
N CYS A 105 -2.37 -6.80 -0.57
CA CYS A 105 -3.81 -6.63 -0.45
C CYS A 105 -4.15 -6.25 0.99
N LEU A 106 -4.30 -4.95 1.26
CA LEU A 106 -4.55 -4.43 2.61
C LEU A 106 -6.01 -4.03 2.87
N TYR A 107 -6.74 -3.68 1.83
CA TYR A 107 -8.11 -3.17 1.93
C TYR A 107 -8.99 -3.84 0.89
N TYR A 108 -10.06 -4.52 1.33
CA TYR A 108 -11.06 -5.05 0.41
C TYR A 108 -12.10 -3.95 0.13
N PRO A 109 -12.37 -3.57 -1.14
CA PRO A 109 -13.29 -2.47 -1.44
C PRO A 109 -14.68 -2.58 -0.79
N GLY A 110 -15.17 -3.81 -0.54
CA GLY A 110 -16.47 -4.04 0.09
C GLY A 110 -16.51 -3.89 1.61
N ASP A 111 -15.36 -3.87 2.30
CA ASP A 111 -15.31 -3.81 3.78
C ASP A 111 -15.38 -2.36 4.33
N LYS A 112 -15.18 -1.36 3.47
CA LYS A 112 -15.18 0.08 3.79
C LYS A 112 -14.23 0.46 4.94
N THR A 113 -13.15 -0.30 5.13
CA THR A 113 -12.15 -0.05 6.17
C THR A 113 -11.16 1.06 5.80
N PHE A 114 -10.99 1.33 4.50
CA PHE A 114 -10.32 2.53 4.01
C PHE A 114 -11.30 3.70 3.86
N SER A 115 -10.85 4.91 4.18
CA SER A 115 -11.60 6.14 3.94
C SER A 115 -10.65 7.27 3.53
N PRO A 116 -11.15 8.37 2.95
CA PRO A 116 -10.33 9.55 2.67
C PRO A 116 -9.61 10.15 3.88
N LYS A 117 -10.00 9.80 5.12
CA LYS A 117 -9.33 10.22 6.36
C LYS A 117 -8.17 9.32 6.78
N THR A 118 -8.04 8.14 6.18
CA THR A 118 -6.99 7.17 6.48
C THR A 118 -5.63 7.71 6.04
N THR A 119 -4.65 7.70 6.94
CA THR A 119 -3.28 8.16 6.67
C THR A 119 -2.38 7.02 6.21
N ALA A 120 -1.27 7.33 5.55
CA ALA A 120 -0.25 6.34 5.19
C ALA A 120 0.33 5.64 6.42
N ALA A 121 0.40 6.31 7.58
CA ALA A 121 0.78 5.64 8.83
C ALA A 121 -0.23 4.54 9.22
N ALA A 122 -1.53 4.78 9.08
CA ALA A 122 -2.54 3.74 9.31
C ALA A 122 -2.40 2.60 8.29
N VAL A 123 -2.06 2.92 7.03
CA VAL A 123 -1.78 1.92 5.99
C VAL A 123 -0.56 1.05 6.34
N VAL A 124 0.52 1.64 6.85
CA VAL A 124 1.70 0.90 7.35
C VAL A 124 1.32 0.02 8.54
N ALA A 125 0.45 0.47 9.44
CA ALA A 125 -0.04 -0.36 10.54
C ALA A 125 -0.85 -1.57 10.05
N VAL A 126 -1.68 -1.41 9.01
CA VAL A 126 -2.38 -2.55 8.38
C VAL A 126 -1.38 -3.48 7.68
N ALA A 127 -0.33 -2.93 7.04
CA ALA A 127 0.75 -3.75 6.49
C ALA A 127 1.47 -4.57 7.57
N ALA A 128 1.68 -4.02 8.78
CA ALA A 128 2.24 -4.78 9.89
C ALA A 128 1.37 -5.99 10.28
N ALA A 129 0.05 -5.84 10.29
CA ALA A 129 -0.87 -6.95 10.50
C ALA A 129 -0.80 -7.98 9.35
N TRP A 130 -0.67 -7.51 8.11
CA TRP A 130 -0.45 -8.38 6.95
C TRP A 130 0.83 -9.22 7.11
N PHE A 131 1.94 -8.60 7.52
CA PHE A 131 3.20 -9.31 7.76
C PHE A 131 3.10 -10.35 8.87
N PHE A 132 2.40 -10.04 9.96
CA PHE A 132 2.11 -11.01 11.00
C PHE A 132 1.36 -12.24 10.44
N SER A 133 0.33 -12.00 9.61
CA SER A 133 -0.42 -13.08 8.97
C SER A 133 0.43 -13.87 7.98
N TYR A 134 1.24 -13.20 7.17
CA TYR A 134 2.16 -13.82 6.22
C TYR A 134 3.18 -14.73 6.93
N GLU A 135 3.80 -14.26 8.00
CA GLU A 135 4.77 -15.05 8.77
C GLU A 135 4.12 -16.25 9.45
N THR A 136 2.90 -16.09 9.96
CA THR A 136 2.10 -17.21 10.48
C THR A 136 1.78 -18.23 9.39
N TRP A 137 1.44 -17.76 8.20
CA TRP A 137 1.16 -18.60 7.05
C TRP A 137 2.38 -19.40 6.62
N LEU A 138 3.56 -18.78 6.54
CA LEU A 138 4.81 -19.50 6.26
C LEU A 138 5.12 -20.57 7.32
N GLU A 139 5.00 -20.24 8.61
CA GLU A 139 5.24 -21.19 9.70
C GLU A 139 4.29 -22.38 9.68
N SER A 140 3.05 -22.18 9.23
CA SER A 140 2.06 -23.25 9.06
C SER A 140 2.32 -24.17 7.86
N GLY A 141 3.41 -23.96 7.11
CA GLY A 141 3.64 -24.65 5.84
C GLY A 141 2.68 -24.19 4.74
N CYS A 142 2.32 -22.90 4.75
CA CYS A 142 1.40 -22.28 3.81
C CYS A 142 -0.05 -22.81 3.88
N THR A 143 -0.52 -23.24 5.05
CA THR A 143 -1.85 -23.86 5.23
C THR A 143 -2.86 -23.00 6.00
N TYR A 144 -2.39 -22.05 6.81
CA TYR A 144 -3.25 -21.25 7.69
C TYR A 144 -2.91 -19.76 7.61
N TRP A 145 -3.88 -18.92 7.23
CA TRP A 145 -3.78 -17.47 7.30
C TRP A 145 -4.65 -16.95 8.46
N PRO A 146 -4.09 -16.28 9.47
CA PRO A 146 -4.90 -15.80 10.59
C PRO A 146 -5.75 -14.59 10.19
N GLY A 147 -6.97 -14.56 10.73
CA GLY A 147 -7.93 -13.47 10.53
C GLY A 147 -9.07 -13.83 9.58
N GLN A 148 -10.03 -12.91 9.43
CA GLN A 148 -11.12 -13.05 8.49
C GLN A 148 -10.63 -12.69 7.08
N GLU A 149 -10.81 -13.61 6.13
CA GLU A 149 -10.51 -13.35 4.73
C GLU A 149 -11.77 -12.79 4.05
N ALA A 150 -11.60 -11.75 3.22
CA ALA A 150 -12.65 -11.35 2.29
C ALA A 150 -12.94 -12.53 1.34
N PRO A 151 -14.18 -12.68 0.86
CA PRO A 151 -14.50 -13.72 -0.12
C PRO A 151 -13.60 -13.56 -1.36
N ASP A 152 -13.16 -14.69 -1.91
CA ASP A 152 -12.40 -14.71 -3.16
C ASP A 152 -13.16 -13.92 -4.23
N ILE A 153 -12.53 -12.86 -4.75
CA ILE A 153 -13.05 -12.18 -5.95
C ILE A 153 -12.80 -13.15 -7.12
N PRO A 154 -13.84 -13.62 -7.84
CA PRO A 154 -13.62 -14.39 -9.05
C PRO A 154 -12.77 -13.54 -10.02
N LEU A 155 -11.73 -14.13 -10.58
CA LEU A 155 -10.99 -13.49 -11.67
C LEU A 155 -11.99 -13.20 -12.80
N VAL A 156 -12.21 -11.92 -13.09
CA VAL A 156 -13.02 -11.46 -14.23
C VAL A 156 -12.17 -11.48 -15.48
#